data_AF-Q5SIT3-F1
#
_entry.id   AF-Q5SIT3-F1
#
_cell.length_a   1.000
_cell.length_b   1.000
_cell.length_c   1.000
_cell.angle_alpha   90.00
_cell.angle_beta   90.00
_cell.angle_gamma   90.00
#
_symmetry.space_group_name_H-M   'P 1'
#
loop_
_entity.id
_entity.type
_entity.pdbx_description
1 polymer ?
#
loop_
_entity_poly.entity_id
_entity_poly.type
_entity_poly.pdbx_seq_one_letter_code
_entity_poly.pdbx_strand_id
1 'polypeptide(L)' 'MEKDLLDKLGQHLVWRMGRAEDEDVLVVRVGLASATPRFRELPRLLNLPEAEMRRLVQEGRVRVEWVEE' A
#
# COMPACT_ATOMS: atom_id res chain seq x y z
N MET A 1 18.44 -2.14 18.28
CA MET A 1 17.31 -1.69 19.12
C MET A 1 16.22 -1.03 18.27
N GLU A 2 16.55 -0.04 17.43
CA GLU A 2 15.56 0.60 16.53
C GLU A 2 15.16 -0.29 15.34
N LYS A 3 16.12 -1.03 14.74
CA LYS A 3 15.84 -2.03 13.70
C LYS A 3 14.85 -3.10 14.16
N ASP A 4 15.07 -3.68 15.34
CA ASP A 4 14.15 -4.67 15.94
C ASP A 4 12.75 -4.11 16.17
N LEU A 5 12.61 -2.81 16.45
CA LEU A 5 11.32 -2.17 16.65
C LEU A 5 10.56 -2.03 15.32
N LEU A 6 11.25 -1.62 14.26
CA LEU A 6 10.67 -1.53 12.91
C LEU A 6 10.30 -2.91 12.36
N ASP A 7 11.15 -3.92 12.60
CA ASP A 7 10.87 -5.30 12.21
C ASP A 7 9.63 -5.84 12.94
N LYS A 8 9.50 -5.56 14.23
CA LYS A 8 8.30 -5.90 15.02
C LYS A 8 7.06 -5.14 14.54
N LEU A 9 7.18 -3.84 14.25
CA LEU A 9 6.08 -3.05 13.72
C LEU A 9 5.58 -3.65 12.40
N GLY A 10 6.50 -4.02 11.49
CA GLY A 10 6.17 -4.64 10.21
C GLY A 10 5.32 -5.91 10.33
N GLN A 11 5.47 -6.68 11.42
CA GLN A 11 4.65 -7.88 11.69
C GLN A 11 3.19 -7.56 12.04
N HIS A 12 2.89 -6.32 12.41
CA HIS A 12 1.53 -5.86 12.76
C HIS A 12 0.87 -5.03 11.65
N LEU A 13 1.60 -4.76 10.57
CA LEU A 13 1.08 -4.02 9.43
C LEU A 13 0.39 -4.96 8.44
N VAL A 14 -0.74 -4.51 7.92
CA VAL A 14 -1.41 -5.06 6.74
C VAL A 14 -1.29 -4.06 5.60
N TRP A 15 -1.27 -4.57 4.38
CA TRP A 15 -1.13 -3.73 3.20
C TRP A 15 -1.90 -4.27 2.00
N ARG A 16 -2.28 -3.35 1.12
CA ARG A 16 -2.85 -3.63 -0.19
C ARG A 16 -2.22 -2.69 -1.20
N MET A 17 -1.95 -3.20 -2.38
CA MET A 17 -1.40 -2.39 -3.46
C MET A 17 -2.13 -2.62 -4.77
N GLY A 18 -2.10 -1.60 -5.62
CA GLY A 18 -2.66 -1.65 -6.96
C GLY A 18 -2.64 -0.27 -7.60
N ARG A 19 -3.08 -0.18 -8.85
CA ARG A 19 -3.16 1.09 -9.57
C ARG A 19 -4.46 1.80 -9.18
N ALA A 20 -4.40 3.11 -8.97
CA ALA A 20 -5.62 3.91 -8.85
C ALA A 20 -6.43 3.85 -10.17
N GLU A 21 -7.76 3.93 -10.10
CA GLU A 21 -8.61 3.84 -11.29
C GLU A 21 -8.41 5.03 -12.24
N ASP A 22 -8.26 6.23 -11.66
CA ASP A 22 -8.19 7.50 -12.41
C ASP A 22 -6.79 8.11 -12.49
N GLU A 23 -5.80 7.49 -11.82
CA GLU A 23 -4.43 7.98 -11.79
C GLU A 23 -3.49 6.85 -12.20
N ASP A 24 -2.53 7.15 -13.08
CA ASP A 24 -1.46 6.22 -13.43
C ASP A 24 -0.38 6.25 -12.33
N VAL A 25 -0.75 5.79 -11.15
CA VAL A 25 0.07 5.75 -9.93
C VAL A 25 -0.13 4.41 -9.22
N LEU A 26 0.97 3.83 -8.74
CA LEU A 26 0.91 2.67 -7.85
C LEU A 26 0.57 3.16 -6.44
N VAL A 27 -0.59 2.77 -5.93
CA VAL A 27 -0.98 3.05 -4.55
C VAL A 27 -0.60 1.86 -3.68
N VAL A 28 0.05 2.13 -2.56
CA VAL A 28 0.34 1.16 -1.49
C VAL A 28 -0.34 1.65 -0.21
N ARG A 29 -1.43 1.00 0.18
CA ARG A 29 -2.13 1.27 1.43
C ARG A 29 -1.55 0.40 2.53
N VAL A 30 -1.19 1.02 3.65
CA VAL A 30 -0.60 0.38 4.83
C VAL A 30 -1.39 0.79 6.06
N GLY A 31 -1.64 -0.13 6.98
CA GLY A 31 -2.30 0.17 8.24
C GLY A 31 -2.09 -0.94 9.26
N LEU A 32 -2.53 -0.73 10.49
CA LEU A 32 -2.54 -1.78 11.50
C LEU A 32 -3.60 -2.84 11.16
N ALA A 33 -3.42 -4.06 11.68
CA ALA A 33 -4.42 -5.11 11.53
C ALA A 33 -5.82 -4.70 12.03
N SER A 34 -5.91 -3.83 13.05
CA SER A 34 -7.17 -3.26 13.55
C SER A 34 -7.91 -2.42 12.50
N ALA A 35 -7.20 -1.75 11.59
CA ALA A 35 -7.77 -0.94 10.52
C ALA A 35 -8.28 -1.77 9.31
N THR A 36 -8.17 -3.10 9.35
CA THR A 36 -8.58 -3.99 8.24
C THR A 36 -10.00 -3.73 7.68
N PRO A 37 -11.04 -3.45 8.51
CA PRO A 37 -12.37 -3.12 7.99
C PRO A 37 -12.37 -1.91 7.03
N ARG A 38 -11.59 -0.88 7.35
CA ARG A 38 -11.52 0.39 6.60
C ARG A 38 -10.98 0.22 5.18
N PHE A 39 -10.09 -0.74 4.94
CA PHE A 39 -9.57 -1.05 3.60
C PHE A 39 -10.66 -1.40 2.57
N ARG A 40 -11.83 -1.87 3.03
CA ARG A 40 -12.97 -2.20 2.14
C ARG A 40 -13.76 -0.96 1.70
N GLU A 41 -13.65 0.14 2.44
CA GLU A 41 -14.39 1.37 2.22
C GLU A 41 -13.63 2.35 1.30
N LEU A 42 -12.33 2.12 1.13
CA LEU A 42 -11.48 2.93 0.26
C LEU A 42 -11.70 2.60 -1.23
N PRO A 43 -11.45 3.57 -2.14
CA PRO A 43 -11.57 3.36 -3.59
C PRO A 43 -10.84 2.10 -4.06
N ARG A 44 -11.42 1.37 -5.01
CA ARG A 44 -10.82 0.12 -5.48
C ARG A 44 -9.45 0.38 -6.13
N LEU A 45 -8.51 -0.53 -5.87
CA LEU A 45 -7.25 -0.57 -6.59
C LEU A 45 -7.33 -1.64 -7.68
N LEU A 46 -6.87 -1.30 -8.87
CA LEU A 46 -6.81 -2.22 -10.00
C LEU A 46 -5.56 -3.09 -9.90
N ASN A 47 -5.73 -4.38 -10.21
CA ASN A 47 -4.59 -5.27 -10.40
C ASN A 47 -3.78 -4.79 -11.60
N LEU A 48 -2.46 -4.85 -11.48
CA LEU A 48 -1.53 -4.47 -12.53
C LEU A 48 -0.52 -5.59 -12.78
N PRO A 49 -0.09 -5.81 -14.03
CA PRO A 49 1.01 -6.71 -14.33
C PRO A 49 2.30 -6.25 -13.65
N GLU A 50 3.17 -7.21 -13.31
CA GLU A 50 4.44 -6.93 -12.63
C GLU A 50 5.35 -5.97 -13.43
N ALA A 51 5.34 -6.06 -14.76
CA ALA A 51 6.09 -5.15 -15.62
C ALA A 51 5.63 -3.69 -15.47
N GLU A 52 4.32 -3.47 -15.38
CA GLU A 52 3.74 -2.14 -15.19
C GLU A 52 4.00 -1.60 -13.79
N MET A 53 3.95 -2.48 -12.78
CA MET A 53 4.33 -2.13 -11.41
C MET A 53 5.79 -1.66 -11.34
N ARG A 54 6.71 -2.40 -11.97
CA ARG A 54 8.13 -2.03 -12.05
C ARG A 54 8.32 -0.68 -12.74
N ARG A 55 7.61 -0.43 -13.85
CA ARG A 55 7.64 0.85 -14.56
C ARG A 55 7.25 2.00 -13.62
N LEU A 56 6.10 1.91 -12.95
CA LEU A 56 5.61 2.95 -12.04
C LEU A 56 6.58 3.21 -10.88
N VAL A 57 7.17 2.15 -10.31
CA VAL A 57 8.18 2.28 -9.25
C VAL A 57 9.44 3.00 -9.76
N GLN A 58 9.94 2.63 -10.94
CA GLN A 58 11.12 3.25 -11.56
C GLN A 58 10.89 4.72 -11.92
N GLU A 59 9.67 5.06 -12.34
CA GLU A 59 9.25 6.43 -12.63
C GLU A 59 8.97 7.25 -11.35
N GLY A 60 9.05 6.65 -10.15
CA GLY A 60 8.74 7.32 -8.87
C GLY A 60 7.24 7.60 -8.67
N ARG A 61 6.38 6.95 -9.46
CA ARG A 61 4.91 7.13 -9.43
C ARG A 61 4.28 6.18 -8.44
N VAL A 62 4.69 6.33 -7.18
CA VAL A 62 4.22 5.52 -6.05
C VAL A 62 3.66 6.44 -4.98
N ARG A 63 2.45 6.13 -4.51
CA ARG A 63 1.80 6.83 -3.39
C ARG A 63 1.60 5.84 -2.25
N VAL A 64 2.17 6.15 -1.09
CA VAL A 64 1.94 5.39 0.14
C VAL A 64 0.84 6.08 0.94
N GLU A 65 -0.20 5.34 1.28
CA GLU A 65 -1.36 5.84 2.02
C GLU A 65 -1.43 5.10 3.36
N TRP A 66 -1.47 5.84 4.47
CA TRP A 66 -1.76 5.26 5.78
C TRP A 66 -3.27 5.10 5.96
N VAL A 67 -3.71 3.93 6.43
CA VAL A 67 -5.11 3.64 6.72
C VAL A 67 -5.29 3.65 8.23
N GLU A 68 -5.98 4.69 8.69
CA GLU A 68 -6.42 4.83 10.09
C GLU A 68 -7.65 3.96 10.39
N GLU A 69 -7.93 3.75 11.68
CA GLU A 69 -9.09 3.00 12.17
C GLU A 69 -10.43 3.71 11.89
#